data_AF-A0A2K3JQB5-F1
#
_entry.id   AF-A0A2K3JQB5-F1
#
_cell.length_a   1.000
_cell.length_b   1.000
_cell.length_c   1.000
_cell.angle_alpha   90.00
_cell.angle_beta   90.00
_cell.angle_gamma   90.00
#
_symmetry.space_group_name_H-M   'P 1'
#
loop_
_entity.id
_entity.type
_entity.pdbx_description
1 polymer ?
#
loop_
_entity_poly.entity_id
_entity_poly.type
_entity_poly.pdbx_seq_one_letter_code
_entity_poly.pdbx_strand_id
1 'polypeptide(L)' 'MKIQWLVLILVELLVLILVILRNHAPLSAPSGGFNLIQDINDQHVTDMANFAVSEFNKQTGATLKFEKVIKGESQAMGSL' A
#
# COMPACT_ATOMS: atom_id res chain seq x y z
N MET A 1 20.06 43.51 24.71
CA MET A 1 21.04 42.78 23.87
C MET A 1 20.88 41.25 23.95
N LYS A 2 20.96 40.60 25.13
CA LYS A 2 20.85 39.13 25.26
C LYS A 2 19.56 38.50 24.69
N ILE A 3 18.41 39.15 24.91
CA ILE A 3 17.08 38.65 24.49
C ILE A 3 16.91 38.71 22.96
N GLN A 4 17.49 39.71 22.31
CA GLN A 4 17.44 39.83 20.85
C GLN A 4 18.13 38.65 20.15
N TRP A 5 19.27 38.20 20.67
CA TRP A 5 19.97 37.01 20.16
C TRP A 5 19.16 35.73 20.32
N LEU A 6 18.48 35.57 21.46
CA LEU A 6 17.60 34.41 21.69
C LEU A 6 16.43 34.39 20.70
N VAL A 7 15.83 35.54 20.41
CA VAL A 7 14.74 35.64 19.44
C VAL A 7 15.22 35.29 18.03
N LEU A 8 16.41 35.73 17.62
CA LEU A 8 16.96 35.39 16.30
C LEU A 8 17.22 33.88 16.15
N ILE A 9 17.79 33.25 17.18
CA ILE A 9 18.04 31.79 17.19
C ILE A 9 16.71 31.01 17.12
N LEU A 10 15.68 31.46 17.84
CA LEU A 10 14.37 30.81 17.82
C LEU A 10 13.71 30.89 16.43
N VAL A 11 13.84 32.03 15.75
CA VAL A 11 13.31 32.22 14.39
C VAL A 11 14.03 31.31 13.39
N GLU A 12 15.36 31.21 13.47
CA GLU A 12 16.13 30.33 12.59
C GLU A 12 15.78 28.86 12.80
N LEU A 13 15.64 28.43 14.06
CA LEU A 13 15.20 27.06 14.40
C LEU A 13 13.79 26.77 13.89
N LEU A 14 12.87 27.73 14.01
CA LEU A 14 11.51 27.60 13.50
C LEU A 14 11.51 27.42 11.98
N VAL A 15 12.31 28.21 11.25
CA VAL A 15 12.45 28.09 9.79
C VAL A 15 13.01 26.72 9.42
N LEU A 16 14.03 26.23 10.12
CA LEU A 16 14.59 24.89 9.93
C LEU A 16 13.55 23.78 10.12
N ILE A 17 12.74 23.85 11.18
CA ILE A 17 11.67 22.87 11.44
C ILE A 17 10.64 22.90 10.30
N LEU A 18 10.24 24.08 9.82
CA LEU A 18 9.30 24.21 8.71
C LEU A 18 9.84 23.64 7.39
N VAL A 19 11.15 23.77 7.14
CA VAL A 19 11.81 23.17 5.98
C VAL A 19 11.84 21.65 6.09
N ILE A 20 12.17 21.12 7.26
CA ILE A 20 12.16 19.67 7.52
C ILE A 20 10.74 19.13 7.30
N LEU A 21 9.72 19.78 7.90
CA LEU A 21 8.31 19.40 7.77
C LEU A 21 7.81 19.36 6.33
N ARG A 22 8.28 20.24 5.44
CA ARG A 22 7.92 20.23 4.01
C ARG A 22 8.55 19.07 3.23
N ASN A 23 9.67 18.54 3.69
CA ASN A 23 10.45 17.54 2.97
C ASN A 23 10.12 16.10 3.37
N HIS A 24 9.20 15.88 4.31
CA HIS A 24 8.65 14.54 4.55
C HIS A 24 7.68 14.20 3.43
N ALA A 25 8.20 13.66 2.33
CA ALA A 25 7.38 12.87 1.45
C ALA A 25 6.81 11.70 2.28
N PRO A 26 5.48 11.49 2.32
CA PRO A 26 4.98 10.21 2.79
C PRO A 26 5.69 9.13 1.97
N LEU A 27 6.15 8.07 2.64
CA LEU A 27 6.70 6.92 1.96
C LEU A 27 5.58 6.32 1.10
N SER A 28 5.43 6.81 -0.12
CA SER A 28 4.49 6.30 -1.09
C SER A 28 4.85 4.83 -1.28
N ALA A 29 3.93 3.92 -0.92
CA ALA A 29 4.08 2.53 -1.29
C ALA A 29 4.39 2.49 -2.80
N PRO A 30 5.43 1.74 -3.25
CA PRO A 30 5.87 1.78 -4.64
C PRO A 30 4.68 1.53 -5.56
N SER A 31 4.24 2.57 -6.29
CA SER A 31 3.20 2.43 -7.31
C SER A 31 3.77 1.52 -8.39
N GLY A 32 3.29 0.27 -8.42
CA GLY A 32 3.77 -0.77 -9.35
C GLY A 32 4.45 -1.98 -8.69
N GLY A 33 4.67 -1.99 -7.37
CA GLY A 33 5.17 -3.18 -6.67
C GLY A 33 4.09 -4.21 -6.36
N PHE A 34 4.42 -5.51 -6.44
CA PHE A 34 3.60 -6.57 -5.84
C PHE A 34 3.82 -6.62 -4.33
N ASN A 35 2.74 -6.61 -3.56
CA ASN A 35 2.76 -6.75 -2.11
C ASN A 35 2.08 -8.07 -1.72
N LEU A 36 2.60 -8.75 -0.71
CA LEU A 36 1.95 -9.94 -0.17
C LEU A 36 0.56 -9.58 0.37
N ILE A 37 -0.44 -10.39 0.02
CA ILE A 37 -1.75 -10.35 0.67
C ILE A 37 -1.57 -10.93 2.07
N GLN A 38 -1.78 -10.09 3.09
CA GLN A 38 -1.57 -10.47 4.48
C GLN A 38 -2.66 -11.42 4.97
N ASP A 39 -3.92 -11.11 4.67
CA ASP A 39 -5.06 -11.97 4.99
C ASP A 39 -5.56 -12.68 3.74
N ILE A 40 -5.08 -13.91 3.54
CA ILE A 40 -5.53 -14.78 2.46
C ILE A 40 -6.93 -15.34 2.68
N ASN A 41 -7.48 -15.22 3.90
CA ASN A 41 -8.83 -15.67 4.23
C ASN A 41 -9.85 -14.53 4.11
N ASP A 42 -9.42 -13.34 3.69
CA ASP A 42 -10.32 -12.24 3.36
C ASP A 42 -11.40 -12.74 2.36
N GLN A 43 -12.65 -12.34 2.60
CA GLN A 43 -13.79 -12.80 1.81
C GLN A 43 -13.61 -12.46 0.33
N HIS A 44 -13.10 -11.27 0.01
CA HIS A 44 -12.88 -10.83 -1.35
C HIS A 44 -11.80 -11.66 -2.05
N VAL A 45 -10.75 -12.05 -1.32
CA VAL A 45 -9.69 -12.95 -1.84
C VAL A 45 -10.27 -14.34 -2.14
N THR A 46 -11.12 -14.85 -1.26
CA THR A 46 -11.81 -16.13 -1.44
C THR A 46 -12.78 -16.10 -2.63
N ASP A 47 -13.52 -15.01 -2.80
CA ASP A 47 -14.45 -14.83 -3.92
C ASP A 47 -13.71 -14.78 -5.27
N MET A 48 -12.57 -14.06 -5.33
CA MET A 48 -11.72 -14.02 -6.52
C MET A 48 -11.17 -15.41 -6.89
N ALA A 49 -10.76 -16.21 -5.90
CA ALA A 49 -10.25 -17.55 -6.13
C ALA A 49 -11.35 -18.51 -6.63
N ASN A 50 -12.55 -18.44 -6.03
CA ASN A 50 -13.71 -19.21 -6.50
C ASN A 50 -14.11 -18.84 -7.93
N PHE A 51 -14.12 -17.54 -8.24
CA PHE A 51 -14.39 -17.06 -9.60
C PHE A 51 -13.40 -17.64 -10.61
N ALA A 52 -12.10 -17.60 -10.31
CA ALA A 52 -11.07 -18.14 -11.19
C ALA A 52 -11.24 -19.64 -11.47
N VAL A 53 -11.49 -20.45 -10.43
CA VAL A 53 -11.73 -21.90 -10.58
C VAL A 53 -12.99 -22.18 -11.40
N SER A 54 -14.06 -21.43 -11.16
CA SER A 54 -15.31 -21.53 -11.92
C SER A 54 -15.10 -21.22 -13.40
N GLU A 55 -14.46 -20.10 -13.73
CA GLU A 55 -14.21 -19.71 -15.12
C GLU A 55 -13.28 -20.70 -15.83
N PHE A 56 -12.25 -21.19 -15.13
CA PHE A 56 -11.38 -22.22 -15.68
C PHE A 56 -12.15 -23.51 -16.02
N ASN A 57 -13.02 -23.97 -15.13
CA ASN A 57 -13.87 -25.14 -15.37
C ASN A 57 -14.80 -24.93 -16.58
N LYS A 58 -15.42 -23.75 -16.69
CA LYS A 58 -16.29 -23.42 -17.84
C LYS A 58 -15.54 -23.45 -19.18
N GLN A 59 -14.32 -22.91 -19.21
CA GLN A 59 -13.53 -22.81 -20.44
C GLN A 59 -12.93 -24.16 -20.87
N THR A 60 -12.62 -25.03 -19.92
CA THR A 60 -11.88 -26.28 -20.18
C THR A 60 -12.74 -27.54 -20.11
N GLY A 61 -13.95 -27.45 -19.55
CA GLY A 61 -14.79 -28.61 -19.22
C GLY A 61 -14.29 -29.38 -17.99
N ALA A 62 -13.33 -28.84 -17.23
CA ALA A 62 -12.85 -29.44 -15.99
C ALA A 62 -13.91 -29.34 -14.86
N THR A 63 -13.69 -30.11 -13.79
CA THR A 63 -14.58 -30.18 -12.62
C THR A 63 -13.81 -29.95 -11.31
N LEU A 64 -12.87 -29.00 -11.33
CA LEU A 64 -12.07 -28.65 -10.16
C LEU A 64 -12.94 -28.04 -9.06
N LYS A 65 -12.63 -28.36 -7.81
CA LYS A 65 -13.23 -27.73 -6.63
C LYS A 65 -12.20 -26.83 -5.97
N PHE A 66 -12.59 -25.59 -5.69
CA PHE A 66 -11.78 -24.70 -4.88
C PHE A 66 -11.69 -25.23 -3.45
N GLU A 67 -10.48 -25.27 -2.90
CA GLU A 67 -10.23 -25.72 -1.51
C GLU A 67 -9.83 -24.52 -0.64
N LYS A 68 -8.69 -23.88 -0.95
CA LYS A 68 -8.19 -22.72 -0.22
C LYS A 68 -7.13 -21.96 -1.01
N VAL A 69 -6.91 -20.70 -0.63
CA VAL A 69 -5.74 -19.92 -1.04
C VAL A 69 -4.57 -20.28 -0.12
N ILE A 70 -3.36 -20.39 -0.69
CA ILE A 70 -2.12 -20.64 0.07
C ILE A 70 -1.26 -19.37 0.18
N LYS A 71 -1.27 -18.55 -0.88
CA LYS A 71 -0.53 -17.29 -0.99
C LYS A 71 -1.19 -16.44 -2.07
N GLY A 72 -1.08 -15.11 -1.95
CA GLY A 72 -1.46 -14.17 -3.00
C GLY A 72 -0.65 -12.90 -2.91
N GLU A 73 -0.61 -12.15 -4.01
CA GLU A 73 0.05 -10.85 -4.11
C GLU A 73 -0.93 -9.84 -4.70
N SER A 74 -0.95 -8.61 -4.17
CA SER A 74 -1.75 -7.50 -4.66
C SER A 74 -0.85 -6.45 -5.29
N GLN A 75 -1.35 -5.78 -6.32
CA GLN A 75 -0.64 -4.69 -6.97
C GLN A 75 -1.58 -3.49 -7.04
N ALA A 76 -1.12 -2.34 -6.53
CA ALA A 76 -1.82 -1.09 -6.74
C ALA A 76 -1.56 -0.65 -8.19
N MET A 77 -2.55 -0.82 -9.05
CA MET A 77 -2.55 -0.26 -10.39
C MET A 77 -3.15 1.15 -10.32
N GLY A 78 -2.52 2.12 -10.99
CA GLY A 78 -3.11 3.44 -11.14
C GLY A 78 -4.41 3.37 -11.95
N SER A 79 -5.42 4.14 -11.56
CA SER A 79 -6.61 4.35 -12.38
C SER A 79 -6.22 5.10 -13.66
N LEU A 80 -6.53 4.54 -14.83
CA LEU A 80 -6.44 5.25 -16.11
C LEU A 80 -7.53 6.32 -16.23
#